data_AF-A0AAU6Z7F0-F1
#
_entry.id   AF-A0AAU6Z7F0-F1
#
_cell.length_a   1.000
_cell.length_b   1.000
_cell.length_c   1.000
_cell.angle_alpha   90.00
_cell.angle_beta   90.00
_cell.angle_gamma   90.00
#
_symmetry.space_group_name_H-M   'P 1'
#
loop_
_entity.id
_entity.type
_entity.pdbx_description
1 polymer ?
#
loop_
_entity_poly.entity_id
_entity_poly.type
_entity_poly.pdbx_seq_one_letter_code
_entity_poly.pdbx_strand_id
1 'polypeptide(L)'
;MKYRTRFGVAAAIALTLASCTATPQSEAPIQSASPKAAPEMPIDLVVSAGGKKAVVHSGPSSAPEFKGRLTGSLLSDGAGCITVRAQDGDTRTLVFPEGTTFKGESVALPDGSSVSDGTTVVLDGASVPANEDVSMCLNYGRLFSVEKASVQPQ
;
A
#
# COMPACT_ATOMS: atom_id res chain seq x y z
N MET A 1 61.55 -11.25 -1.00
CA MET A 1 61.78 -11.56 -2.43
C MET A 1 60.90 -10.64 -3.27
N LYS A 2 61.50 -9.96 -4.26
CA LYS A 2 60.89 -8.94 -5.13
C LYS A 2 60.53 -9.58 -6.48
N TYR A 3 59.31 -9.38 -6.99
CA TYR A 3 58.94 -9.49 -8.42
C TYR A 3 57.67 -8.62 -8.63
N ARG A 4 57.78 -7.35 -9.08
CA ARG A 4 57.81 -6.82 -10.46
C ARG A 4 56.55 -7.12 -11.31
N THR A 5 55.66 -6.11 -11.31
CA THR A 5 54.87 -5.48 -12.39
C THR A 5 54.77 -6.17 -13.75
N ARG A 6 53.55 -6.17 -14.34
CA ARG A 6 53.30 -5.65 -15.70
C ARG A 6 51.91 -5.01 -15.85
N PHE A 7 51.92 -3.76 -16.31
CA PHE A 7 50.83 -3.06 -16.98
C PHE A 7 50.80 -3.46 -18.46
N GLY A 8 49.62 -3.39 -19.07
CA GLY A 8 49.39 -3.50 -20.52
C GLY A 8 47.97 -4.02 -20.78
N VAL A 9 47.20 -3.58 -21.78
CA VAL A 9 47.42 -2.73 -22.94
C VAL A 9 46.04 -2.19 -23.35
N ALA A 10 46.00 -0.95 -23.82
CA ALA A 10 44.82 -0.34 -24.41
C ALA A 10 44.43 -1.03 -25.73
N ALA A 11 43.15 -1.28 -25.94
CA ALA A 11 42.60 -1.62 -27.26
C ALA A 11 41.37 -0.73 -27.52
N ALA A 12 41.57 0.28 -28.35
CA ALA A 12 40.51 1.02 -29.00
C ALA A 12 39.78 0.08 -29.98
N ILE A 13 38.46 0.04 -29.94
CA ILE A 13 37.65 -0.61 -30.98
C ILE A 13 36.69 0.42 -31.57
N ALA A 14 36.79 0.47 -32.90
CA ALA A 14 36.26 1.42 -33.85
C ALA A 14 34.74 1.63 -33.81
N LEU A 15 34.33 2.86 -34.10
CA LEU A 15 32.99 3.21 -34.57
C LEU A 15 32.73 2.55 -35.93
N THR A 16 31.69 1.73 -36.02
CA THR A 16 31.08 1.36 -37.30
C THR A 16 29.76 2.12 -37.46
N LEU A 17 29.78 3.15 -38.31
CA LEU A 17 28.60 3.81 -38.87
C LEU A 17 27.96 2.85 -39.89
N ALA A 18 26.90 2.14 -39.49
CA ALA A 18 26.04 1.43 -40.42
C ALA A 18 24.82 2.31 -40.74
N SER A 19 24.87 2.95 -41.90
CA SER A 19 23.73 3.58 -42.56
C SER A 19 22.80 2.49 -43.12
N CYS A 20 21.63 2.31 -42.50
CA CYS A 20 20.53 1.52 -43.08
C CYS A 20 19.39 2.45 -43.52
N THR A 21 19.09 2.33 -44.81
CA THR A 21 18.13 3.08 -45.61
C THR A 21 16.70 2.97 -45.12
N ALA A 22 15.98 4.08 -45.22
CA ALA A 22 14.56 4.22 -44.97
C ALA A 22 13.69 3.35 -45.90
N THR A 23 12.76 2.61 -45.29
CA THR A 23 11.54 2.10 -45.93
C THR A 23 10.34 2.76 -45.24
N PRO A 24 9.49 3.54 -45.94
CA PRO A 24 8.25 4.02 -45.36
C PRO A 24 7.22 2.90 -45.47
N GLN A 25 7.14 2.06 -44.43
CA GLN A 25 6.06 1.09 -44.31
C GLN A 25 4.91 1.76 -43.56
N SER A 26 3.90 2.16 -44.34
CA SER A 26 2.61 2.61 -43.85
C SER A 26 1.91 1.43 -43.20
N GLU A 27 1.83 1.41 -41.86
CA GLU A 27 1.07 0.39 -41.14
C GLU A 27 0.42 1.01 -39.89
N ALA A 28 -0.91 1.07 -39.95
CA ALA A 28 -1.94 1.40 -38.97
C ALA A 28 -1.62 2.39 -37.83
N PRO A 29 -2.49 3.38 -37.54
CA PRO A 29 -2.38 4.14 -36.31
C PRO A 29 -2.46 3.16 -35.14
N ILE A 30 -1.34 2.97 -34.45
CA ILE A 30 -1.32 2.36 -33.12
C ILE A 30 -2.19 3.29 -32.29
N GLN A 31 -3.46 2.93 -32.13
CA GLN A 31 -4.30 3.50 -31.08
C GLN A 31 -3.50 3.29 -29.81
N SER A 32 -2.89 4.37 -29.33
CA SER A 32 -2.35 4.43 -27.98
C SER A 32 -3.53 4.15 -27.09
N ALA A 33 -3.71 2.89 -26.70
CA ALA A 33 -4.65 2.54 -25.67
C ALA A 33 -4.23 3.38 -24.47
N SER A 34 -5.03 4.39 -24.13
CA SER A 34 -4.84 5.16 -22.92
C SER A 34 -4.60 4.16 -21.78
N PRO A 35 -3.57 4.36 -20.93
CA PRO A 35 -3.34 3.47 -19.81
C PRO A 35 -4.67 3.36 -19.05
N LYS A 36 -5.18 2.14 -18.95
CA LYS A 36 -6.38 1.84 -18.18
C LYS A 36 -6.11 2.41 -16.78
N ALA A 37 -6.89 3.40 -16.35
CA ALA A 37 -6.73 3.97 -15.02
C ALA A 37 -6.67 2.81 -14.01
N ALA A 38 -5.61 2.79 -13.19
CA ALA A 38 -5.46 1.75 -12.20
C ALA A 38 -6.69 1.79 -11.27
N PRO A 39 -7.23 0.63 -10.88
CA PRO A 39 -8.28 0.59 -9.86
C PRO A 39 -7.82 1.37 -8.63
N GLU A 40 -8.56 2.42 -8.30
CA GLU A 40 -8.22 3.38 -7.25
C GLU A 40 -9.14 3.19 -6.05
N MET A 41 -8.55 3.36 -4.86
CA MET A 41 -9.26 3.46 -3.59
C MET A 41 -8.93 4.84 -3.03
N PRO A 42 -9.82 5.83 -3.18
CA PRO A 42 -9.63 7.14 -2.59
C PRO A 42 -9.54 7.02 -1.08
N ILE A 43 -8.51 7.62 -0.49
CA ILE A 43 -8.27 7.59 0.95
C ILE A 43 -8.06 8.99 1.51
N ASP A 44 -8.35 9.12 2.79
CA ASP A 44 -8.00 10.25 3.64
C ASP A 44 -7.31 9.76 4.92
N LEU A 45 -6.75 10.70 5.67
CA LEU A 45 -6.14 10.43 6.97
C LEU A 45 -6.84 11.22 8.06
N VAL A 46 -7.25 10.49 9.09
CA VAL A 46 -7.71 11.07 10.35
C VAL A 46 -6.59 10.89 11.37
N VAL A 47 -6.27 11.96 12.11
CA VAL A 47 -5.15 11.96 13.06
C VAL A 47 -5.66 12.26 14.47
N SER A 48 -5.27 11.44 15.45
CA SER A 48 -5.58 11.69 16.87
C SER A 48 -4.74 12.83 17.44
N ALA A 49 -5.14 13.37 18.59
CA ALA A 49 -4.34 14.38 19.30
C ALA A 49 -2.96 13.82 19.72
N GLY A 50 -2.86 12.52 20.03
CA GLY A 50 -1.62 11.81 20.31
C GLY A 50 -0.80 11.41 19.08
N GLY A 51 -1.25 11.74 17.87
CA GLY A 51 -0.51 11.52 16.62
C GLY A 51 -0.76 10.17 15.93
N LYS A 52 -1.66 9.33 16.46
CA LYS A 52 -2.11 8.10 15.77
C LYS A 52 -2.85 8.46 14.48
N LYS A 53 -2.78 7.60 13.48
CA LYS A 53 -3.36 7.83 12.15
C LYS A 53 -4.29 6.69 11.75
N ALA A 54 -5.53 7.01 11.44
CA ALA A 54 -6.46 6.10 10.79
C ALA A 54 -6.54 6.47 9.30
N VAL A 55 -6.27 5.50 8.43
CA VAL A 55 -6.52 5.63 7.00
C VAL A 55 -8.01 5.37 6.79
N VAL A 56 -8.69 6.22 6.04
CA VAL A 56 -10.14 6.17 5.88
C VAL A 56 -10.50 6.21 4.40
N HIS A 57 -11.52 5.47 3.97
CA HIS A 57 -12.10 5.64 2.64
C HIS A 57 -12.68 7.04 2.47
N SER A 58 -12.33 7.73 1.39
CA SER A 58 -12.81 9.08 1.08
C SER A 58 -13.78 9.14 -0.11
N GLY A 59 -14.19 7.99 -0.63
CA GLY A 59 -15.14 7.92 -1.74
C GLY A 59 -15.37 6.51 -2.29
N PRO A 60 -16.10 6.39 -3.40
CA PRO A 60 -16.34 5.10 -4.04
C PRO A 60 -15.02 4.48 -4.52
N SER A 61 -14.76 3.25 -4.08
CA SER A 61 -13.60 2.47 -4.49
C SER A 61 -13.90 1.67 -5.76
N SER A 62 -12.93 1.63 -6.68
CA SER A 62 -12.92 0.73 -7.83
C SER A 62 -11.90 -0.41 -7.67
N ALA A 63 -11.12 -0.38 -6.58
CA ALA A 63 -10.10 -1.37 -6.30
C ALA A 63 -10.73 -2.78 -6.14
N PRO A 64 -10.11 -3.83 -6.69
CA PRO A 64 -10.59 -5.20 -6.48
C PRO A 64 -10.54 -5.57 -5.00
N GLU A 65 -11.59 -6.22 -4.52
CA GLU A 65 -11.74 -6.58 -3.11
C GLU A 65 -11.83 -8.09 -2.93
N PHE A 66 -11.03 -8.63 -2.01
CA PHE A 66 -11.13 -10.02 -1.58
C PHE A 66 -11.71 -10.08 -0.17
N LYS A 67 -13.01 -10.33 -0.08
CA LYS A 67 -13.75 -10.37 1.20
C LYS A 67 -13.16 -11.41 2.13
N GLY A 68 -13.11 -11.07 3.41
CA GLY A 68 -12.58 -11.94 4.43
C GLY A 68 -12.79 -11.40 5.84
N ARG A 69 -12.36 -12.22 6.80
CA ARG A 69 -12.38 -11.89 8.22
C ARG A 69 -10.96 -12.00 8.76
N LEU A 70 -10.54 -11.00 9.53
CA LEU A 70 -9.28 -11.01 10.26
C LEU A 70 -9.55 -11.07 11.75
N THR A 71 -8.79 -11.89 12.46
CA THR A 71 -8.73 -11.86 13.92
C THR A 71 -7.30 -11.61 14.33
N GLY A 72 -7.09 -10.70 15.26
CA GLY A 72 -5.73 -10.29 15.63
C GLY A 72 -5.72 -9.16 16.66
N SER A 73 -4.53 -8.67 16.95
CA SER A 73 -4.34 -7.54 17.86
C SER A 73 -4.18 -6.25 17.08
N LEU A 74 -4.91 -5.21 17.48
CA LEU A 74 -4.70 -3.87 16.97
C LEU A 74 -3.42 -3.28 17.54
N LEU A 75 -2.68 -2.61 16.67
CA LEU A 75 -1.38 -2.01 16.96
C LEU A 75 -1.26 -0.68 16.21
N SER A 76 -0.44 0.24 16.71
CA SER A 76 0.10 1.33 15.91
C SER A 76 1.47 0.97 15.35
N ASP A 77 1.71 1.25 14.07
CA ASP A 77 3.03 1.11 13.47
C ASP A 77 3.98 2.26 13.89
N GLY A 78 5.23 2.20 13.46
CA GLY A 78 6.24 3.22 13.79
C GLY A 78 5.95 4.62 13.24
N ALA A 79 5.01 4.76 12.29
CA ALA A 79 4.52 6.03 11.76
C ALA A 79 3.21 6.48 12.44
N GLY A 80 2.69 5.68 13.37
CA GLY A 80 1.44 5.92 14.08
C GLY A 80 0.19 5.39 13.38
N CYS A 81 0.31 4.75 12.21
CA CYS A 81 -0.85 4.20 11.51
C CYS A 81 -1.43 3.00 12.24
N ILE A 82 -2.77 2.92 12.29
CA ILE A 82 -3.44 1.78 12.89
C ILE A 82 -3.31 0.55 11.97
N THR A 83 -2.87 -0.54 12.56
CA THR A 83 -2.63 -1.83 11.90
C THR A 83 -3.28 -2.95 12.71
N VAL A 84 -3.45 -4.10 12.08
CA VAL A 84 -3.75 -5.36 12.77
C VAL A 84 -2.58 -6.32 12.57
N ARG A 85 -2.11 -6.94 13.65
CA ARG A 85 -1.32 -8.16 13.57
C ARG A 85 -2.27 -9.35 13.68
N ALA A 86 -2.49 -10.01 12.56
CA ALA A 86 -3.33 -11.20 12.49
C ALA A 86 -2.68 -12.39 13.23
N GLN A 87 -3.48 -13.40 13.54
CA GLN A 87 -3.02 -14.60 14.26
C GLN A 87 -1.94 -15.41 13.51
N ASP A 88 -1.89 -15.30 12.19
CA ASP A 88 -0.84 -15.91 11.35
C ASP A 88 0.48 -15.13 11.37
N GLY A 89 0.53 -13.99 12.07
CA GLY A 89 1.69 -13.10 12.18
C GLY A 89 1.74 -12.01 11.11
N ASP A 90 0.88 -12.05 10.09
CA ASP A 90 0.82 -11.00 9.08
C ASP A 90 0.33 -9.69 9.70
N THR A 91 1.04 -8.61 9.40
CA THR A 91 0.61 -7.26 9.79
C THR A 91 0.04 -6.53 8.58
N ARG A 92 -1.13 -5.91 8.75
CA ARG A 92 -1.83 -5.18 7.68
C ARG A 92 -2.21 -3.79 8.16
N THR A 93 -2.09 -2.81 7.28
CA THR A 93 -2.62 -1.46 7.52
C THR A 93 -4.12 -1.46 7.30
N LEU A 94 -4.86 -0.86 8.24
CA LEU A 94 -6.31 -0.81 8.17
C LEU A 94 -6.78 0.44 7.45
N VAL A 95 -7.69 0.25 6.49
CA VAL A 95 -8.45 1.32 5.83
C VAL A 95 -9.86 1.26 6.39
N PHE A 96 -10.23 2.25 7.19
CA PHE A 96 -11.52 2.33 7.86
C PHE A 96 -12.61 2.93 6.95
N PRO A 97 -13.89 2.65 7.22
CA PRO A 97 -14.97 3.22 6.43
C PRO A 97 -15.12 4.73 6.67
N GLU A 98 -15.70 5.43 5.70
CA GLU A 98 -16.01 6.87 5.80
C GLU A 98 -16.80 7.18 7.08
N GLY A 99 -16.52 8.34 7.69
CA GLY A 99 -17.12 8.75 8.98
C GLY A 99 -16.38 8.22 10.21
N THR A 100 -15.28 7.48 10.01
CA THR A 100 -14.38 7.09 11.11
C THR A 100 -13.74 8.31 11.75
N THR A 101 -13.71 8.34 13.08
CA THR A 101 -13.13 9.44 13.88
C THR A 101 -12.31 8.89 15.04
N PHE A 102 -11.56 9.74 15.73
CA PHE A 102 -10.95 9.39 17.01
C PHE A 102 -11.80 9.87 18.20
N LYS A 103 -12.02 9.00 19.18
CA LYS A 103 -12.52 9.33 20.52
C LYS A 103 -11.37 9.15 21.51
N GLY A 104 -10.62 10.22 21.77
CA GLY A 104 -9.31 10.10 22.43
C GLY A 104 -8.32 9.39 21.51
N GLU A 105 -7.74 8.28 21.96
CA GLU A 105 -6.83 7.44 21.16
C GLU A 105 -7.50 6.20 20.55
N SER A 106 -8.82 6.05 20.75
CA SER A 106 -9.62 4.98 20.19
C SER A 106 -10.20 5.38 18.84
N VAL A 107 -10.17 4.47 17.86
CA VAL A 107 -10.83 4.63 16.57
C VAL A 107 -12.31 4.32 16.74
N ALA A 108 -13.18 5.27 16.46
CA ALA A 108 -14.63 5.12 16.46
C ALA A 108 -15.14 4.96 15.03
N LEU A 109 -15.82 3.85 14.76
CA LEU A 109 -16.43 3.53 13.48
C LEU A 109 -17.81 4.21 13.34
N PRO A 110 -18.31 4.38 12.10
CA PRO A 110 -19.62 4.99 11.85
C PRO A 110 -20.80 4.18 12.40
N ASP A 111 -20.62 2.88 12.65
CA ASP A 111 -21.62 2.03 13.30
C ASP A 111 -21.71 2.23 14.83
N GLY A 112 -20.89 3.15 15.37
CA GLY A 112 -20.81 3.47 16.78
C GLY A 112 -19.85 2.59 17.59
N SER A 113 -19.33 1.52 17.00
CA SER A 113 -18.30 0.70 17.63
C SER A 113 -16.99 1.48 17.77
N SER A 114 -16.16 1.07 18.73
CA SER A 114 -14.84 1.67 18.91
C SER A 114 -13.79 0.62 19.21
N VAL A 115 -12.62 0.78 18.64
CA VAL A 115 -11.48 -0.11 18.83
C VAL A 115 -10.26 0.69 19.26
N SER A 116 -9.41 0.07 20.08
CA SER A 116 -8.24 0.72 20.66
C SER A 116 -6.99 -0.12 20.44
N ASP A 117 -5.84 0.54 20.44
CA ASP A 117 -4.54 -0.12 20.42
C ASP A 117 -4.43 -1.16 21.56
N GLY A 118 -3.79 -2.30 21.29
CA GLY A 118 -3.65 -3.43 22.21
C GLY A 118 -4.89 -4.30 22.36
N THR A 119 -6.04 -3.94 21.76
CA THR A 119 -7.23 -4.79 21.82
C THR A 119 -7.17 -5.93 20.81
N THR A 120 -7.64 -7.10 21.22
CA THR A 120 -7.90 -8.20 20.28
C THR A 120 -9.23 -7.95 19.60
N VAL A 121 -9.23 -7.99 18.27
CA VAL A 121 -10.39 -7.66 17.45
C VAL A 121 -10.70 -8.74 16.43
N VAL A 122 -11.97 -8.81 16.05
CA VAL A 122 -12.44 -9.48 14.85
C VAL A 122 -12.91 -8.38 13.88
N LEU A 123 -12.31 -8.36 12.70
CA LEU A 123 -12.55 -7.40 11.63
C LEU A 123 -13.19 -8.12 10.44
N ASP A 124 -14.37 -7.66 10.04
CA ASP A 124 -14.99 -8.04 8.77
C ASP A 124 -14.65 -6.98 7.71
N GLY A 125 -14.31 -7.42 6.50
CA GLY A 125 -13.90 -6.51 5.45
C GLY A 125 -13.33 -7.19 4.22
N ALA A 126 -12.35 -6.55 3.58
CA ALA A 126 -11.68 -7.06 2.39
C ALA A 126 -10.18 -6.77 2.39
N SER A 127 -9.39 -7.70 1.84
CA SER A 127 -8.02 -7.40 1.43
C SER A 127 -8.08 -6.64 0.11
N VAL A 128 -7.29 -5.57 0.01
CA VAL A 128 -7.29 -4.66 -1.14
C VAL A 128 -5.85 -4.41 -1.61
N PRO A 129 -5.65 -4.04 -2.89
CA PRO A 129 -4.31 -3.78 -3.42
C PRO A 129 -3.55 -2.71 -2.65
N ALA A 130 -2.24 -2.68 -2.89
CA ALA A 130 -1.39 -1.61 -2.42
C ALA A 130 -1.90 -0.24 -2.89
N ASN A 131 -1.76 0.77 -2.04
CA ASN A 131 -2.02 2.15 -2.40
C ASN A 131 -0.85 3.04 -1.92
N GLU A 132 -0.16 3.66 -2.88
CA GLU A 132 1.00 4.55 -2.65
C GLU A 132 0.61 5.83 -1.91
N ASP A 133 -0.65 6.24 -1.95
CA ASP A 133 -1.15 7.39 -1.18
C ASP A 133 -1.10 7.10 0.32
N VAL A 134 -1.01 5.82 0.73
CA VAL A 134 -0.82 5.37 2.12
C VAL A 134 0.67 5.14 2.44
N SER A 135 1.62 5.49 1.57
CA SER A 135 3.05 5.13 1.71
C SER A 135 3.72 5.61 3.00
N MET A 136 3.12 6.55 3.73
CA MET A 136 3.56 6.94 5.07
C MET A 136 3.32 5.88 6.15
N CYS A 137 2.46 4.90 5.91
CA CYS A 137 2.23 3.75 6.79
C CYS A 137 3.13 2.59 6.37
N LEU A 138 3.70 1.85 7.32
CA LEU A 138 4.75 0.85 7.04
C LEU A 138 4.29 -0.32 6.16
N ASN A 139 3.00 -0.63 6.15
CA ASN A 139 2.42 -1.78 5.42
C ASN A 139 1.45 -1.35 4.30
N TYR A 140 1.72 -0.25 3.61
CA TYR A 140 0.89 0.25 2.50
C TYR A 140 0.72 -0.74 1.34
N GLY A 141 1.61 -1.75 1.23
CA GLY A 141 1.49 -2.88 0.31
C GLY A 141 0.53 -4.00 0.74
N ARG A 142 0.01 -3.94 1.96
CA ARG A 142 -0.87 -4.96 2.58
C ARG A 142 -2.00 -4.26 3.32
N LEU A 143 -3.04 -3.89 2.56
CA LEU A 143 -4.18 -3.16 3.08
C LEU A 143 -5.35 -4.09 3.39
N PHE A 144 -6.08 -3.76 4.45
CA PHE A 144 -7.37 -4.37 4.76
C PHE A 144 -8.42 -3.28 4.96
N SER A 145 -9.39 -3.25 4.06
CA SER A 145 -10.57 -2.38 4.14
C SER A 145 -11.53 -2.94 5.18
N VAL A 146 -11.73 -2.22 6.28
CA VAL A 146 -12.62 -2.59 7.39
C VAL A 146 -14.05 -2.16 7.05
N GLU A 147 -14.99 -3.06 7.26
CA GLU A 147 -16.43 -2.75 7.21
C GLU A 147 -17.03 -2.74 8.61
N LYS A 148 -16.64 -3.70 9.44
CA LYS A 148 -17.07 -3.83 10.84
C LYS A 148 -15.91 -4.27 11.70
N ALA A 149 -15.93 -3.80 12.95
CA ALA A 149 -14.96 -4.19 13.95
C ALA A 149 -15.68 -4.57 15.25
N SER A 150 -15.21 -5.63 15.89
CA SER A 150 -15.69 -6.05 17.20
C SER A 150 -14.52 -6.42 18.10
N VAL A 151 -14.58 -6.00 19.36
CA VAL A 151 -13.56 -6.34 20.37
C VAL A 151 -13.88 -7.72 20.93
N GLN A 152 -12.89 -8.60 20.92
CA GLN A 152 -13.01 -9.91 21.54
C GLN A 152 -12.77 -9.75 23.06
N PRO A 153 -13.67 -10.25 23.92
CA PRO A 153 -13.43 -10.25 25.36
C PRO A 153 -12.19 -11.10 25.67
N GLN A 154 -11.34 -10.56 26.55
CA GLN A 154 -10.14 -11.24 27.05
C GLN A 154 -10.47 -12.30 28.08
#